data_AF-A0A8S2FCW4-F1
#
_entry.id   AF-A0A8S2FCW4-F1
#
_cell.length_a   1.000
_cell.length_b   1.000
_cell.length_c   1.000
_cell.angle_alpha   90.00
_cell.angle_beta   90.00
_cell.angle_gamma   90.00
#
_symmetry.space_group_name_H-M   'P 1'
#
loop_
_entity.id
_entity.type
_entity.pdbx_description
1 polymer ?
#
loop_
_entity_poly.entity_id
_entity_poly.type
_entity_poly.pdbx_seq_one_letter_code
_entity_poly.pdbx_strand_id
1 'polypeptide(L)'
;MSGSGLSQSELQEINDSFHSFDLNRDGSITPDEIKQCLRRANVTALDAVIDRVIKYDLQQMDSNRDGRISYDEYLKFMTTVYRGTHQELKRQDSVYDNFP
;
A
#
# COMPACT_ATOMS: atom_id res chain seq x y z
N MET A 1 4.35 -23.09 12.92
CA MET A 1 3.23 -22.79 12.00
C MET A 1 3.53 -21.41 11.41
N SER A 2 4.06 -21.39 10.19
CA SER A 2 4.67 -20.20 9.59
C SER A 2 3.59 -19.32 8.96
N GLY A 3 3.02 -18.42 9.76
CA GLY A 3 2.21 -17.32 9.24
C GLY A 3 3.15 -16.30 8.60
N SER A 4 2.87 -15.97 7.33
CA SER A 4 3.22 -14.70 6.66
C SER A 4 4.60 -14.13 7.01
N GLY A 5 5.62 -14.41 6.19
CA GLY A 5 7.00 -13.92 6.34
C GLY A 5 7.22 -12.40 6.18
N LEU A 6 6.38 -11.58 6.81
CA LEU A 6 6.63 -10.18 7.11
C LEU A 6 7.07 -10.08 8.57
N SER A 7 8.04 -9.22 8.85
CA SER A 7 8.44 -8.89 10.21
C SER A 7 7.35 -8.10 10.94
N GLN A 8 7.40 -8.12 12.27
CA GLN A 8 6.46 -7.37 13.10
C GLN A 8 6.50 -5.87 12.79
N SER A 9 7.68 -5.33 12.44
CA SER A 9 7.85 -3.93 12.04
C SER A 9 7.15 -3.62 10.71
N GLU A 10 7.30 -4.48 9.69
CA GLU A 10 6.63 -4.29 8.39
C GLU A 10 5.11 -4.34 8.54
N LEU A 11 4.59 -5.29 9.32
CA LEU A 11 3.16 -5.37 9.61
C LEU A 11 2.66 -4.11 10.32
N GLN A 12 3.47 -3.54 11.21
CA GLN A 12 3.12 -2.32 11.91
C GLN A 12 3.12 -1.10 10.99
N GLU A 13 4.09 -0.96 10.09
CA GLU A 13 4.10 0.11 9.09
C GLU A 13 2.92 0.02 8.12
N ILE A 14 2.59 -1.19 7.65
CA ILE A 14 1.40 -1.43 6.82
C ILE A 14 0.14 -1.04 7.59
N ASN A 15 0.07 -1.40 8.87
CA ASN A 15 -1.08 -1.10 9.71
C ASN A 15 -1.23 0.41 9.96
N ASP A 16 -0.16 1.11 10.33
CA ASP A 16 -0.17 2.56 10.55
C ASP A 16 -0.51 3.33 9.27
N SER A 17 0.00 2.88 8.12
CA SER A 17 -0.34 3.43 6.81
C SER A 17 -1.83 3.25 6.54
N PHE A 18 -2.37 2.04 6.71
CA PHE A 18 -3.81 1.78 6.53
C PHE A 18 -4.68 2.70 7.39
N HIS A 19 -4.35 2.83 8.68
CA HIS A 19 -5.08 3.69 9.61
C HIS A 19 -4.95 5.19 9.30
N SER A 20 -3.90 5.59 8.58
CA SER A 20 -3.74 6.97 8.11
C SER A 20 -4.65 7.28 6.92
N PHE A 21 -5.05 6.27 6.14
CA PHE A 21 -6.00 6.40 5.05
C PHE A 21 -7.46 6.15 5.49
N ASP A 22 -7.71 5.20 6.38
CA ASP A 22 -9.03 4.87 6.93
C ASP A 22 -9.49 5.92 7.97
N LEU A 23 -10.07 7.02 7.46
CA LEU A 23 -10.43 8.18 8.27
C LEU A 23 -11.64 7.89 9.17
N ASN A 24 -12.58 7.07 8.70
CA ASN A 24 -13.78 6.71 9.43
C ASN A 24 -13.59 5.46 10.33
N ARG A 25 -12.48 4.73 10.18
CA ARG A 25 -12.15 3.49 10.91
C ARG A 25 -13.18 2.38 10.71
N ASP A 26 -13.75 2.31 9.50
CA ASP A 26 -14.68 1.26 9.07
C ASP A 26 -13.95 -0.04 8.68
N GLY A 27 -12.61 -0.03 8.64
CA GLY A 27 -11.80 -1.19 8.24
C GLY A 27 -11.67 -1.36 6.73
N SER A 28 -12.09 -0.34 5.96
CA SER A 28 -12.04 -0.30 4.50
C SER A 28 -11.70 1.11 4.03
N ILE A 29 -10.72 1.22 3.12
CA ILE A 29 -10.33 2.50 2.54
C ILE A 29 -11.17 2.76 1.30
N THR A 30 -11.89 3.87 1.29
CA THR A 30 -12.67 4.33 0.14
C THR A 30 -11.87 5.31 -0.73
N PRO A 31 -12.22 5.45 -2.03
CA PRO A 31 -11.63 6.46 -2.90
C PRO A 31 -11.77 7.89 -2.36
N ASP A 32 -12.84 8.18 -1.63
CA ASP A 32 -13.06 9.50 -1.02
C ASP A 32 -12.06 9.78 0.10
N GLU A 33 -11.78 8.77 0.94
CA GLU A 33 -10.80 8.87 2.01
C GLU A 33 -9.38 9.06 1.48
N ILE A 34 -9.01 8.36 0.40
CA ILE A 34 -7.71 8.59 -0.26
C ILE A 34 -7.63 10.02 -0.81
N LYS A 35 -8.70 10.54 -1.43
CA LYS A 35 -8.74 11.95 -1.88
C LYS A 35 -8.57 12.91 -0.71
N GLN A 36 -9.23 12.67 0.41
CA GLN A 36 -9.11 13.50 1.60
C GLN A 36 -7.68 13.45 2.16
N CYS A 37 -7.06 12.27 2.23
CA CYS A 37 -5.67 12.13 2.69
C CYS A 37 -4.68 12.84 1.76
N LEU A 38 -4.84 12.72 0.44
CA LEU A 38 -3.99 13.44 -0.54
C LEU A 38 -4.15 14.96 -0.42
N ARG A 39 -5.38 15.45 -0.21
CA ARG A 39 -5.63 16.87 0.08
C ARG A 39 -4.97 17.32 1.38
N ARG A 40 -5.03 16.51 2.44
CA ARG A 40 -4.38 16.78 3.74
C ARG A 40 -2.86 16.75 3.64
N ALA A 41 -2.30 15.87 2.81
CA ALA A 41 -0.87 15.80 2.52
C ALA A 41 -0.36 16.94 1.63
N ASN A 42 -1.19 17.97 1.35
CA ASN A 42 -0.86 19.09 0.47
C ASN A 42 -0.43 18.67 -0.95
N VAL A 43 -0.85 17.47 -1.39
CA VAL A 43 -0.62 17.00 -2.75
C VAL A 43 -1.59 17.75 -3.67
N THR A 44 -1.12 18.86 -4.22
CA THR A 44 -1.87 19.72 -5.13
C THR A 44 -1.75 19.21 -6.56
N ALA A 45 -2.33 18.04 -6.83
CA ALA A 45 -2.49 17.50 -8.18
C ALA A 45 -3.89 17.85 -8.73
N LEU A 46 -4.07 17.76 -10.05
CA LEU A 46 -5.41 17.88 -10.63
C LEU A 46 -6.30 16.77 -10.06
N ASP A 47 -7.54 17.10 -9.67
CA ASP A 47 -8.54 16.11 -9.23
C ASP A 47 -8.68 14.94 -10.21
N ALA A 48 -8.57 15.21 -11.52
CA ALA A 48 -8.60 14.17 -12.56
C ALA A 48 -7.40 13.22 -12.54
N VAL A 49 -6.22 13.69 -12.12
CA VAL A 49 -5.03 12.86 -11.96
C VAL A 49 -5.17 12.00 -10.71
N ILE A 50 -5.62 12.60 -9.61
CA ILE A 50 -5.89 11.89 -8.35
C ILE A 50 -6.92 10.78 -8.58
N ASP A 51 -8.02 11.09 -9.27
CA ASP A 51 -9.08 10.11 -9.57
C ASP A 51 -8.54 8.95 -10.42
N ARG A 52 -7.68 9.23 -11.41
CA ARG A 52 -7.03 8.18 -12.21
C ARG A 52 -6.11 7.30 -11.39
N VAL A 53 -5.27 7.88 -10.53
CA VAL A 53 -4.34 7.13 -9.66
C VAL A 53 -5.13 6.24 -8.73
N ILE A 54 -6.11 6.80 -8.02
CA ILE A 54 -6.98 6.06 -7.10
C ILE A 54 -7.71 4.93 -7.83
N LYS A 55 -8.26 5.20 -9.01
CA LYS A 55 -8.99 4.19 -9.79
C LYS A 55 -8.08 3.07 -10.29
N TYR A 56 -6.84 3.40 -10.67
CA TYR A 56 -5.84 2.40 -11.04
C TYR A 56 -5.46 1.54 -9.84
N ASP A 57 -5.13 2.16 -8.70
CA ASP A 57 -4.75 1.44 -7.48
C ASP A 57 -5.90 0.56 -6.95
N LEU A 58 -7.13 1.10 -6.95
CA LEU A 58 -8.34 0.32 -6.66
C LEU A 58 -8.45 -0.88 -7.57
N GLN A 59 -8.36 -0.73 -8.89
CA GLN A 59 -8.47 -1.86 -9.81
C GLN A 59 -7.43 -2.96 -9.57
N GLN A 60 -6.26 -2.59 -9.05
CA GLN A 60 -5.17 -3.53 -8.78
C GLN A 60 -5.31 -4.20 -7.40
N MET A 61 -5.93 -3.53 -6.42
CA MET A 61 -6.07 -4.01 -5.04
C MET A 61 -7.44 -4.65 -4.75
N ASP A 62 -8.51 -4.07 -5.29
CA ASP A 62 -9.93 -4.42 -5.10
C ASP A 62 -10.25 -5.74 -5.83
N SER A 63 -9.96 -6.84 -5.15
CA SER A 63 -10.13 -8.19 -5.70
C SER A 63 -11.59 -8.62 -5.66
N ASN A 64 -12.33 -8.14 -4.67
CA ASN A 64 -13.77 -8.43 -4.50
C ASN A 64 -14.68 -7.49 -5.32
N ARG A 65 -14.14 -6.41 -5.91
CA ARG A 65 -14.83 -5.40 -6.73
C ARG A 65 -15.96 -4.69 -5.98
N ASP A 66 -15.77 -4.47 -4.68
CA ASP A 66 -16.66 -3.70 -3.82
C ASP A 66 -16.49 -2.18 -4.01
N GLY A 67 -15.42 -1.75 -4.69
CA GLY A 67 -15.07 -0.34 -4.86
C GLY A 67 -14.41 0.28 -3.63
N ARG A 68 -13.96 -0.57 -2.70
CA ARG A 68 -13.23 -0.20 -1.48
C ARG A 68 -12.08 -1.18 -1.29
N ILE A 69 -11.05 -0.76 -0.55
CA ILE A 69 -9.92 -1.62 -0.23
C ILE A 69 -10.06 -2.07 1.22
N SER A 70 -10.41 -3.34 1.40
CA SER A 70 -10.49 -3.93 2.73
C SER A 70 -9.09 -4.07 3.35
N TYR A 71 -8.99 -4.13 4.67
CA TYR A 71 -7.71 -4.35 5.35
C TYR A 71 -6.95 -5.60 4.85
N ASP A 72 -7.66 -6.70 4.58
CA ASP A 72 -7.05 -7.93 4.04
C ASP A 72 -6.48 -7.73 2.62
N GLU A 73 -7.20 -7.01 1.76
CA GLU A 73 -6.77 -6.70 0.40
C GLU A 73 -5.55 -5.77 0.40
N TYR A 74 -5.55 -4.78 1.28
CA TYR A 74 -4.41 -3.89 1.50
C TYR A 74 -3.18 -4.66 1.98
N LEU A 75 -3.33 -5.50 3.00
CA LEU A 75 -2.27 -6.34 3.54
C LEU A 75 -1.71 -7.28 2.47
N LYS A 76 -2.58 -7.91 1.69
CA LYS A 76 -2.18 -8.84 0.64
C LYS A 76 -1.38 -8.13 -0.45
N PHE A 77 -1.87 -6.99 -0.91
CA PHE A 77 -1.17 -6.18 -1.91
C PHE A 77 0.18 -5.69 -1.39
N MET A 78 0.20 -5.09 -0.19
CA MET A 78 1.43 -4.64 0.45
C MET A 78 2.40 -5.81 0.63
N THR A 79 1.97 -6.95 1.15
CA THR A 79 2.81 -8.15 1.29
C THR A 79 3.43 -8.57 -0.04
N THR A 80 2.66 -8.54 -1.14
CA THR A 80 3.15 -8.86 -2.48
C THR A 80 4.17 -7.82 -2.97
N VAL A 81 3.91 -6.53 -2.77
CA VAL A 81 4.82 -5.43 -3.15
C VAL A 81 6.09 -5.44 -2.30
N TYR A 82 5.98 -5.48 -0.97
CA TYR A 82 7.12 -5.54 -0.04
C TYR A 82 8.00 -6.75 -0.31
N ARG A 83 7.44 -7.92 -0.65
CA ARG A 83 8.25 -9.08 -1.06
C ARG A 83 8.96 -8.84 -2.38
N GLY A 84 8.30 -8.25 -3.38
CA GLY A 84 8.91 -7.95 -4.67
C GLY A 84 10.05 -6.93 -4.55
N THR A 85 9.85 -5.85 -3.78
CA THR A 85 10.85 -4.80 -3.58
C THR A 85 12.01 -5.26 -2.70
N HIS A 86 11.75 -5.99 -1.60
CA HIS A 86 12.84 -6.53 -0.76
C HIS A 86 13.66 -7.59 -1.48
N GLN A 87 13.07 -8.36 -2.41
CA GLN A 87 13.80 -9.34 -3.19
C GLN A 87 14.69 -8.69 -4.25
N GLU A 88 14.30 -7.54 -4.80
CA GLU A 88 15.11 -6.73 -5.73
C GLU A 88 16.24 -5.96 -5.00
N LEU A 89 15.94 -5.35 -3.84
CA LEU A 89 16.92 -4.60 -3.04
C LEU A 89 18.03 -5.49 -2.49
N LYS A 90 17.70 -6.71 -2.01
CA LYS A 90 18.73 -7.69 -1.60
C LYS A 90 19.62 -8.14 -2.76
N ARG A 91 19.09 -8.11 -3.99
CA ARG A 91 19.86 -8.42 -5.20
C ARG A 91 20.84 -7.29 -5.55
N GLN A 92 20.46 -6.03 -5.27
CA GLN A 92 21.28 -4.86 -5.53
C GLN A 92 22.37 -4.64 -4.46
N ASP A 93 22.09 -4.93 -3.19
CA ASP A 93 23.08 -4.89 -2.09
C ASP A 93 24.20 -5.92 -2.28
N SER A 94 23.88 -7.13 -2.74
CA SER A 94 24.89 -8.18 -3.04
C SER A 94 25.78 -7.87 -4.24
N VAL A 95 25.40 -6.94 -5.12
CA VAL A 95 26.27 -6.52 -6.24
C VAL A 95 27.35 -5.53 -5.77
N TYR A 96 27.09 -4.80 -4.68
CA TYR A 96 28.03 -3.80 -4.15
C TYR A 96 29.17 -4.42 -3.32
N ASP A 97 28.95 -5.60 -2.74
CA ASP A 97 29.96 -6.36 -1.98
C ASP A 97 30.94 -7.15 -2.88
N ASN A 98 30.71 -7.18 -4.20
CA ASN A 98 31.51 -7.95 -5.16
C ASN A 98 32.36 -7.07 -6.11
N PHE A 99 32.58 -5.80 -5.74
CA PHE A 99 33.60 -4.96 -6.39
C PHE A 99 34.93 -5.12 -5.62
N PRO A 100 35.99 -5.67 -6.24
CA PRO A 100 37.29 -5.84 -5.60
C PRO A 100 38.02 -4.51 -5.33
#